data_AF-A0A1M6HBI4-F1
#
_entry.id   AF-A0A1M6HBI4-F1
#
_cell.length_a   1.000
_cell.length_b   1.000
_cell.length_c   1.000
_cell.angle_alpha   90.00
_cell.angle_beta   90.00
_cell.angle_gamma   90.00
#
_symmetry.space_group_name_H-M   'P 1'
#
loop_
_entity.id
_entity.type
_entity.pdbx_description
1 polymer ?
#
loop_
_entity_poly.entity_id
_entity_poly.type
_entity_poly.pdbx_seq_one_letter_code
_entity_poly.pdbx_strand_id
1 'polypeptide(L)'
;MPRPKTPLAKAKLTGAYSKHPERYRDIQEPEGLTALGEPPAYLSEPEKMAWATFADELPWLVSSDRALLESACRLRAGIQGGGDVTAAHIRELRMHLTALGGTPTSRHSVQIPEDEDENDPWAQFESQYG
;
A
#
# COMPACT_ATOMS: atom_id res chain seq x y z
N MET A 1 -17.06 13.69 8.47
CA MET A 1 -17.17 12.35 7.84
C MET A 1 -16.30 11.37 8.62
N PRO A 2 -16.76 10.15 8.93
CA PRO A 2 -15.92 9.13 9.56
C PRO A 2 -14.70 8.83 8.68
N ARG A 3 -13.51 8.75 9.29
CA ARG A 3 -12.27 8.43 8.56
C ARG A 3 -12.37 7.00 8.01
N PRO A 4 -12.05 6.75 6.73
CA PRO A 4 -12.02 5.38 6.19
C PRO A 4 -11.08 4.52 7.04
N LYS A 5 -11.53 3.31 7.42
CA LYS A 5 -10.72 2.37 8.18
C LYS A 5 -9.67 1.75 7.25
N THR A 6 -8.43 1.63 7.73
CA THR A 6 -7.36 0.94 7.01
C THR A 6 -7.71 -0.55 6.89
N PRO A 7 -7.57 -1.19 5.71
CA PRO A 7 -7.74 -2.64 5.55
C PRO A 7 -6.81 -3.45 6.48
N LEU A 8 -7.22 -4.66 6.86
CA LEU A 8 -6.53 -5.49 7.85
C LEU A 8 -5.18 -6.02 7.32
N ALA A 9 -5.13 -6.44 6.06
CA ALA A 9 -3.92 -6.91 5.36
C ALA A 9 -2.86 -5.81 5.34
N LYS A 10 -3.28 -4.58 5.01
CA LYS A 10 -2.43 -3.39 5.15
C LYS A 10 -2.03 -3.19 6.61
N ALA A 11 -2.97 -3.18 7.55
CA ALA A 11 -2.66 -2.95 8.96
C ALA A 11 -1.69 -3.98 9.57
N LYS A 12 -1.75 -5.25 9.14
CA LYS A 12 -0.83 -6.32 9.54
C LYS A 12 0.58 -6.11 8.99
N LEU A 13 0.69 -5.88 7.67
CA LEU A 13 1.97 -5.60 7.01
C LEU A 13 2.66 -4.35 7.57
N THR A 14 1.86 -3.39 8.05
CA THR A 14 2.35 -2.08 8.45
C THR A 14 2.47 -1.91 9.97
N GLY A 15 2.42 -3.01 10.73
CA GLY A 15 2.51 -3.01 12.20
C GLY A 15 1.36 -2.32 12.96
N ALA A 16 0.41 -1.71 12.25
CA ALA A 16 -0.69 -0.96 12.83
C ALA A 16 -1.67 -1.87 13.59
N TYR A 17 -1.81 -3.13 13.16
CA TYR A 17 -2.57 -4.15 13.85
C TYR A 17 -1.97 -4.46 15.23
N SER A 18 -0.65 -4.58 15.32
CA SER A 18 0.05 -4.89 16.57
C SER A 18 -0.02 -3.75 17.57
N LYS A 19 0.03 -2.49 17.12
CA LYS A 19 -0.03 -1.31 17.99
C LYS A 19 -1.45 -0.96 18.48
N HIS A 20 -2.47 -1.26 17.67
CA HIS A 20 -3.87 -0.90 17.98
C HIS A 20 -4.85 -2.03 17.65
N PRO A 21 -4.69 -3.23 18.24
CA PRO A 21 -5.51 -4.40 17.89
C PRO A 21 -7.01 -4.17 18.12
N GLU A 22 -7.38 -3.32 19.07
CA GLU A 22 -8.75 -2.93 19.38
C GLU A 22 -9.48 -2.27 18.20
N ARG A 23 -8.75 -1.59 17.29
CA ARG A 23 -9.34 -0.92 16.13
C ARG A 23 -9.68 -1.87 14.99
N TYR A 24 -9.12 -3.07 15.03
CA TYR A 24 -9.17 -4.06 13.96
C TYR A 24 -9.92 -5.33 14.36
N ARG A 25 -10.24 -5.51 15.64
CA ARG A 25 -10.89 -6.71 16.19
C ARG A 25 -12.22 -7.07 15.49
N ASP A 26 -12.98 -6.06 15.08
CA ASP A 26 -14.29 -6.25 14.44
C ASP A 26 -14.24 -6.05 12.91
N ILE A 27 -13.04 -5.95 12.33
CA ILE A 27 -12.86 -5.85 10.88
C ILE A 27 -12.76 -7.27 10.31
N GLN A 28 -13.83 -7.70 9.65
CA GLN A 28 -13.81 -8.90 8.81
C GLN A 28 -13.29 -8.51 7.44
N GLU A 29 -12.12 -9.02 7.06
CA GLU A 29 -11.73 -8.99 5.65
C GLU A 29 -12.57 -9.99 4.86
N PRO A 30 -12.97 -9.65 3.63
CA PRO A 30 -13.55 -10.63 2.73
C PRO A 30 -12.62 -11.85 2.62
N GLU A 31 -13.11 -13.02 2.97
CA GLU A 31 -12.37 -14.26 2.79
C GLU A 31 -12.14 -14.52 1.29
N GLY A 32 -10.96 -15.05 0.94
CA GLY A 32 -10.64 -15.42 -0.44
C GLY A 32 -10.05 -14.31 -1.31
N LEU A 33 -9.62 -13.18 -0.73
CA LEU A 33 -8.83 -12.18 -1.45
C LEU A 33 -7.49 -12.79 -1.89
N THR A 34 -7.32 -12.92 -3.20
CA THR A 34 -6.06 -13.38 -3.80
C THR A 34 -5.08 -12.23 -3.98
N ALA A 35 -3.79 -12.56 -4.13
CA ALA A 35 -2.75 -11.60 -4.48
C ALA A 35 -3.12 -10.78 -5.73
N LEU A 36 -2.56 -9.58 -5.86
CA LEU A 36 -2.86 -8.65 -6.95
C LEU A 36 -2.80 -9.31 -8.34
N GLY A 37 -1.77 -10.13 -8.59
CA GLY A 37 -1.57 -10.86 -9.84
C GLY A 37 -1.08 -10.00 -11.02
N GLU A 38 -0.98 -10.63 -12.19
CA GLU A 38 -0.50 -10.00 -13.43
C GLU A 38 -1.44 -8.89 -13.93
N PRO A 39 -0.91 -7.87 -14.63
CA PRO A 39 -1.73 -6.82 -15.22
C PRO A 39 -2.73 -7.41 -16.24
N PRO A 40 -3.92 -6.81 -16.40
CA PRO A 40 -4.86 -7.22 -17.44
C PRO A 40 -4.24 -7.15 -18.84
N ALA A 41 -4.52 -8.17 -19.66
CA ALA A 41 -3.92 -8.30 -20.99
C ALA A 41 -4.23 -7.13 -21.95
N TYR A 42 -5.33 -6.41 -21.72
CA TYR A 42 -5.75 -5.28 -22.55
C TYR A 42 -5.04 -3.96 -22.19
N LEU A 43 -4.26 -3.89 -21.10
CA LEU A 43 -3.46 -2.71 -20.81
C LEU A 43 -2.34 -2.58 -21.85
N SER A 44 -2.03 -1.35 -22.23
CA SER A 44 -0.87 -1.04 -23.07
C SER A 44 0.44 -1.27 -22.30
N GLU A 45 1.56 -1.37 -23.01
CA GLU A 45 2.87 -1.59 -22.37
C GLU A 45 3.23 -0.50 -21.32
N PRO A 46 3.05 0.81 -21.57
CA PRO A 46 3.27 1.83 -20.53
C PRO A 46 2.36 1.66 -19.31
N GLU A 47 1.12 1.20 -19.50
CA GLU A 47 0.18 0.95 -18.41
C GLU A 47 0.57 -0.30 -17.60
N LYS A 48 1.07 -1.36 -18.26
CA LYS A 48 1.62 -2.54 -17.59
C LYS A 48 2.89 -2.21 -16.79
N MET A 49 3.75 -1.34 -17.31
CA MET A 49 4.88 -0.83 -16.55
C MET A 49 4.41 -0.09 -15.30
N ALA A 50 3.42 0.79 -15.43
CA ALA A 50 2.83 1.49 -14.29
C ALA A 50 2.22 0.51 -13.27
N TRP A 51 1.60 -0.58 -13.72
CA TRP A 51 1.11 -1.65 -12.85
C TRP A 51 2.22 -2.29 -12.03
N ALA A 52 3.30 -2.71 -12.69
CA ALA A 52 4.44 -3.33 -12.02
C ALA A 52 5.05 -2.37 -10.98
N THR A 53 5.20 -1.08 -11.33
CA THR A 53 5.67 -0.07 -10.38
C THR A 53 4.73 0.10 -9.19
N PHE A 54 3.41 0.12 -9.39
CA PHE A 54 2.47 0.22 -8.27
C PHE A 54 2.43 -1.04 -7.41
N ALA A 55 2.56 -2.22 -8.00
CA ALA A 55 2.65 -3.47 -7.25
C ALA A 55 3.88 -3.49 -6.33
N ASP A 56 5.00 -2.94 -6.79
CA ASP A 56 6.22 -2.75 -6.00
C ASP A 56 6.08 -1.67 -4.92
N GLU A 57 5.54 -0.50 -5.28
CA GLU A 57 5.35 0.64 -4.36
C GLU A 57 4.28 0.38 -3.28
N LEU A 58 3.31 -0.49 -3.56
CA LEU A 58 2.12 -0.76 -2.76
C LEU A 58 1.92 -2.28 -2.58
N PRO A 59 2.83 -2.99 -1.88
CA PRO A 59 2.84 -4.46 -1.83
C PRO A 59 1.65 -5.06 -1.06
N TRP A 60 0.82 -4.24 -0.42
CA TRP A 60 -0.40 -4.66 0.30
C TRP A 60 -1.64 -4.75 -0.58
N LEU A 61 -1.55 -4.40 -1.88
CA LEU A 61 -2.69 -4.48 -2.78
C LEU A 61 -3.07 -5.93 -3.09
N VAL A 62 -4.37 -6.16 -3.23
CA VAL A 62 -4.95 -7.48 -3.51
C VAL A 62 -5.86 -7.44 -4.75
N SER A 63 -6.37 -8.59 -5.16
CA SER A 63 -7.24 -8.74 -6.33
C SER A 63 -8.45 -7.80 -6.38
N SER A 64 -9.01 -7.41 -5.22
CA SER A 64 -10.13 -6.44 -5.17
C SER A 64 -9.73 -5.02 -5.54
N ASP A 65 -8.44 -4.65 -5.41
CA ASP A 65 -7.95 -3.31 -5.72
C ASP A 65 -7.71 -3.11 -7.22
N ARG A 66 -7.73 -4.20 -8.00
CA ARG A 66 -7.37 -4.21 -9.43
C ARG A 66 -8.14 -3.17 -10.23
N ALA A 67 -9.46 -3.07 -10.07
CA ALA A 67 -10.28 -2.13 -10.84
C ALA A 67 -9.84 -0.66 -10.65
N LEU A 68 -9.49 -0.29 -9.41
CA LEU A 68 -8.99 1.05 -9.09
C LEU A 68 -7.55 1.23 -9.59
N LEU A 69 -6.71 0.21 -9.41
CA LEU A 69 -5.33 0.20 -9.86
C LEU A 69 -5.23 0.36 -11.39
N GLU A 70 -6.08 -0.31 -12.17
CA GLU A 70 -6.15 -0.18 -13.62
C GLU A 70 -6.34 1.28 -14.03
N SER A 71 -7.27 2.00 -13.39
CA SER A 71 -7.48 3.43 -13.66
C SER A 71 -6.26 4.28 -13.28
N ALA A 72 -5.57 3.95 -12.19
CA ALA A 72 -4.36 4.64 -11.78
C ALA A 72 -3.20 4.40 -12.77
N CYS A 73 -3.08 3.19 -13.32
CA CYS A 73 -2.08 2.85 -14.33
C CYS A 73 -2.27 3.68 -15.60
N ARG A 74 -3.50 3.81 -16.09
CA ARG A 74 -3.84 4.65 -17.25
C ARG A 74 -3.44 6.11 -17.05
N LEU A 75 -3.77 6.67 -15.89
CA LEU A 75 -3.43 8.05 -15.56
C LEU A 75 -1.91 8.25 -15.43
N ARG A 76 -1.21 7.35 -14.74
CA ARG A 76 0.26 7.43 -14.59
C ARG A 76 0.96 7.33 -15.95
N ALA A 77 0.58 6.36 -16.78
CA ALA A 77 1.13 6.19 -18.11
C ALA A 77 0.88 7.42 -19.00
N GLY A 78 -0.33 7.97 -19.00
CA GLY A 78 -0.65 9.19 -19.75
C GLY A 78 0.14 10.42 -19.28
N ILE A 79 0.34 10.55 -17.96
CA ILE A 79 1.13 11.65 -17.38
C ILE A 79 2.61 11.51 -17.74
N GLN A 80 3.18 10.31 -17.62
CA GLN A 80 4.59 10.06 -17.95
C GLN A 80 4.86 10.11 -19.45
N GLY A 81 3.89 9.74 -20.27
CA GLY A 81 3.97 9.79 -21.73
C GLY A 81 3.92 11.20 -22.33
N GLY A 82 3.75 12.25 -21.51
CA GLY A 82 3.74 13.63 -21.97
C GLY A 82 2.50 14.00 -22.78
N GLY A 83 1.38 13.29 -22.58
CA GLY A 83 0.08 13.65 -23.17
C GLY A 83 -0.46 14.97 -22.62
N ASP A 84 -1.68 15.34 -23.01
CA ASP A 84 -2.35 16.53 -22.47
C ASP A 84 -2.76 16.31 -21.01
N VAL A 85 -1.86 16.66 -20.10
CA VAL A 85 -2.05 16.48 -18.66
C VAL A 85 -2.74 17.71 -18.09
N THR A 86 -4.01 17.54 -17.75
CA THR A 86 -4.79 18.55 -17.05
C THR A 86 -4.63 18.43 -15.54
N ALA A 87 -4.95 19.51 -14.82
CA ALA A 87 -5.04 19.48 -13.36
C ALA A 87 -6.04 18.43 -12.85
N ALA A 88 -7.07 18.09 -13.64
CA ALA A 88 -8.02 17.04 -13.31
C ALA A 88 -7.35 15.65 -13.29
N HIS A 89 -6.48 15.34 -14.26
CA HIS A 89 -5.73 14.08 -14.28
C HIS A 89 -4.83 13.93 -13.05
N ILE A 90 -4.10 14.98 -12.69
CA ILE A 90 -3.22 14.98 -11.50
C ILE A 90 -4.04 14.80 -10.22
N ARG A 91 -5.17 15.52 -10.11
CA ARG A 91 -6.08 15.41 -8.98
C ARG A 91 -6.63 13.99 -8.85
N GLU A 92 -7.05 13.38 -9.95
CA GLU A 92 -7.63 12.04 -9.95
C GLU A 92 -6.59 10.98 -9.56
N LEU A 93 -5.37 11.07 -10.11
CA LEU A 93 -4.29 10.19 -9.71
C LEU A 93 -4.00 10.30 -8.21
N ARG A 94 -4.00 11.52 -7.64
CA ARG A 94 -3.85 11.73 -6.19
C ARG A 94 -4.99 11.09 -5.39
N MET A 95 -6.22 11.11 -5.90
CA MET A 95 -7.37 10.45 -5.25
C MET A 95 -7.17 8.93 -5.23
N HIS A 96 -6.77 8.33 -6.36
CA HIS A 96 -6.47 6.89 -6.44
C HIS A 96 -5.36 6.50 -5.48
N LEU A 97 -4.26 7.26 -5.44
CA LEU A 97 -3.16 7.03 -4.49
C LEU A 97 -3.61 7.13 -3.03
N THR A 98 -4.55 8.03 -2.72
CA THR A 98 -5.10 8.14 -1.37
C THR A 98 -5.94 6.92 -1.00
N ALA A 99 -6.80 6.47 -1.92
CA ALA A 99 -7.67 5.31 -1.73
C ALA A 99 -6.89 3.99 -1.64
N LEU A 100 -5.88 3.80 -2.49
CA LEU A 100 -4.94 2.66 -2.45
C LEU A 100 -3.94 2.76 -1.29
N GLY A 101 -3.89 3.90 -0.61
CA GLY A 101 -3.08 4.12 0.58
C GLY A 101 -1.59 4.37 0.30
N GLY A 102 -1.24 4.86 -0.88
CA GLY A 102 0.13 5.14 -1.33
C GLY A 102 0.70 6.51 -0.95
N THR A 103 -0.08 7.42 -0.37
CA THR A 103 0.40 8.75 0.06
C THR A 103 1.14 8.73 1.40
N PRO A 104 2.07 9.67 1.69
CA PRO A 104 2.77 9.75 2.99
C PRO A 104 1.82 9.87 4.19
N THR A 105 0.69 10.56 4.07
CA THR A 105 -0.31 10.65 5.14
C THR A 105 -1.04 9.32 5.36
N SER A 106 -1.23 8.54 4.30
CA SER A 106 -1.68 7.14 4.41
C SER A 106 -0.57 6.15 4.76
N ARG A 107 0.72 6.58 4.71
CA ARG A 107 1.90 5.88 5.24
C ARG A 107 2.22 6.28 6.69
N HIS A 108 1.81 7.43 7.22
CA HIS A 108 2.04 7.76 8.64
C HIS A 108 1.14 6.94 9.58
N SER A 109 0.06 6.35 9.04
CA SER A 109 -0.67 5.25 9.70
C SER A 109 0.01 3.88 9.56
N VAL A 110 1.19 3.83 8.94
CA VAL A 110 2.02 2.66 8.62
C VAL A 110 3.39 2.91 9.25
N GLN A 111 3.53 2.56 10.52
CA GLN A 111 4.85 2.54 11.13
C GLN A 111 5.46 1.17 10.87
N ILE A 112 6.44 1.14 9.97
CA ILE A 112 7.33 -0.01 9.79
C ILE A 112 8.00 -0.25 11.15
N PRO A 113 7.90 -1.44 11.75
CA PRO A 113 8.67 -1.76 12.94
C PRO A 113 10.14 -1.55 12.61
N GLU A 114 10.83 -0.74 13.41
CA GLU A 114 12.30 -0.84 13.45
C GLU A 114 12.59 -2.21 14.07
N ASP A 115 13.48 -2.99 13.44
CA ASP A 115 13.95 -4.24 14.03
C ASP A 115 14.60 -3.89 15.38
N GLU A 116 13.87 -4.15 16.48
CA GLU A 116 14.30 -3.83 17.85
C GLU A 116 15.52 -4.67 18.30
N ASP A 117 15.94 -5.65 17.50
CA ASP A 117 17.01 -6.58 17.88
C ASP A 117 18.43 -6.13 17.47
N GLU A 118 18.60 -5.13 16.60
CA GLU A 118 19.96 -4.71 16.16
C GLU A 118 20.57 -3.55 16.97
N ASN A 119 19.82 -2.91 17.87
CA ASN A 119 20.28 -1.72 18.59
C ASN A 119 20.15 -1.80 20.12
N ASP A 120 20.12 -2.98 20.73
CA ASP A 120 20.25 -3.08 22.20
C ASP A 120 21.74 -2.97 22.62
N PRO A 121 22.18 -1.85 23.23
CA PRO A 121 23.55 -1.67 23.68
C PRO A 121 23.93 -2.62 24.83
N TRP A 122 22.95 -3.30 25.43
CA TRP A 122 23.09 -4.17 26.59
C TRP A 122 23.09 -5.67 26.26
N ALA A 123 22.73 -6.07 25.04
CA ALA A 123 22.68 -7.48 24.62
C ALA A 123 24.03 -8.22 24.80
N GLN A 124 25.15 -7.50 24.69
CA GLN A 124 26.50 -8.02 24.92
C GLN A 124 26.81 -8.37 26.39
N PHE A 125 26.04 -7.86 27.36
CA PHE A 125 26.28 -8.09 28.79
C PHE A 125 25.50 -9.27 29.37
N GLU A 126 24.42 -9.72 28.71
CA GLU A 126 23.63 -10.86 29.20
C GLU A 126 24.35 -12.21 29.06
N SER A 127 25.31 -12.32 28.14
CA SER A 127 26.08 -13.56 27.90
C SER A 127 27.10 -13.90 29.00
N GLN A 128 27.42 -13.00 29.94
CA GLN A 128 28.52 -13.19 30.89
C GLN A 128 28.09 -13.76 32.26
N TYR A 129 26.79 -13.91 32.52
CA TYR A 129 26.27 -14.38 33.81
C TYR A 129 25.27 -15.55 33.71
N GLY A 130 25.29 -16.30 32.60
CA GLY A 130 24.56 -17.57 32.44
C GLY A 130 25.34 -18.76 32.94
#